data_AF-A0A956ZIP4-F1
#
_entry.id   AF-A0A956ZIP4-F1
#
_cell.length_a   1.000
_cell.length_b   1.000
_cell.length_c   1.000
_cell.angle_alpha   90.00
_cell.angle_beta   90.00
_cell.angle_gamma   90.00
#
_symmetry.space_group_name_H-M   'P 1'
#
loop_
_entity.id
_entity.type
_entity.pdbx_description
1 polymer ?
#
loop_
_entity_poly.entity_id
_entity_poly.type
_entity_poly.pdbx_seq_one_letter_code
_entity_poly.pdbx_strand_id
1 'polypeptide(L)' 'MSIDSVRALTFDVFGTVVDWRTSIIRQLREFGMKHGVDTDWETFADDWRHDGYIGGMGRVRKGELPFQRA' A
#
# COMPACT_ATOMS: atom_id res chain seq x y z
N MET A 1 -28.77 -13.85 4.72
CA MET A 1 -28.44 -14.23 3.33
C MET A 1 -27.88 -15.64 3.36
N SER A 2 -28.35 -16.53 2.49
CA SER A 2 -27.69 -17.80 2.23
C SER A 2 -26.57 -17.58 1.20
N ILE A 3 -25.48 -18.34 1.32
CA ILE A 3 -24.33 -18.29 0.39
C ILE A 3 -24.39 -19.41 -0.66
N ASP A 4 -25.47 -20.19 -0.69
CA ASP A 4 -25.53 -21.46 -1.44
C ASP A 4 -25.39 -21.27 -2.96
N SER A 5 -25.68 -20.07 -3.48
CA SER A 5 -25.51 -19.71 -4.90
C SER A 5 -24.25 -18.88 -5.20
N VAL A 6 -23.40 -18.60 -4.20
CA VAL A 6 -22.18 -17.82 -4.40
C VAL A 6 -21.15 -18.67 -5.12
N ARG A 7 -20.65 -18.16 -6.25
CA ARG A 7 -19.66 -18.87 -7.10
C ARG A 7 -18.25 -18.27 -7.04
N ALA A 8 -18.10 -17.08 -6.48
CA ALA A 8 -16.83 -16.38 -6.36
C ALA A 8 -16.78 -15.58 -5.07
N LEU A 9 -15.61 -15.59 -4.44
CA LEU A 9 -15.26 -14.71 -3.33
C LEU A 9 -14.10 -13.83 -3.80
N THR A 10 -14.31 -12.52 -3.79
CA THR A 10 -13.26 -11.55 -4.07
C THR A 10 -12.82 -10.90 -2.77
N PHE A 11 -11.53 -10.63 -2.68
CA PHE A 11 -10.93 -10.03 -1.49
C PHE A 11 -10.18 -8.78 -1.90
N ASP A 12 -10.44 -7.70 -1.17
CA ASP A 12 -9.40 -6.68 -1.03
C ASP A 12 -8.13 -7.34 -0.43
N VAL A 13 -6.95 -6.84 -0.79
CA VAL A 13 -5.69 -7.53 -0.46
C VAL A 13 -4.91 -6.81 0.63
N PHE A 14 -4.63 -5.51 0.45
CA PHE A 14 -3.77 -4.76 1.37
C PHE A 14 -4.51 -4.41 2.66
N GLY A 15 -4.14 -5.08 3.76
CA GLY A 15 -4.73 -4.92 5.08
C GLY A 15 -5.78 -6.00 5.37
N THR A 16 -6.53 -6.41 4.35
CA THR A 16 -7.51 -7.51 4.46
C THR A 16 -6.86 -8.88 4.43
N VAL A 17 -5.92 -9.12 3.51
CA VAL A 17 -5.25 -10.43 3.33
C VAL A 17 -3.80 -10.38 3.81
N VAL A 18 -3.10 -9.24 3.64
CA VAL A 18 -1.70 -9.09 4.02
C VAL A 18 -1.45 -7.91 4.96
N ASP A 19 -0.58 -8.10 5.95
CA ASP A 19 0.00 -7.02 6.74
C ASP A 19 1.10 -6.32 5.92
N TRP A 20 0.68 -5.32 5.16
CA TRP A 20 1.58 -4.51 4.35
C TRP A 20 2.45 -3.58 5.20
N ARG A 21 1.93 -3.03 6.31
CA ARG A 21 2.61 -1.98 7.09
C ARG A 21 3.87 -2.54 7.72
N THR A 22 3.76 -3.63 8.48
CA THR A 22 4.92 -4.25 9.13
C THR A 22 5.93 -4.77 8.10
N SER A 23 5.44 -5.36 7.00
CA SER A 23 6.30 -5.90 5.94
C SER A 23 7.14 -4.81 5.25
N ILE A 24 6.57 -3.61 5.07
CA ILE A 24 7.26 -2.47 4.46
C ILE A 24 8.23 -1.83 5.45
N ILE A 25 7.83 -1.60 6.70
CA ILE A 25 8.72 -1.07 7.74
C ILE A 25 9.95 -1.96 7.92
N ARG A 26 9.78 -3.29 7.94
CA ARG A 26 10.90 -4.25 8.02
C ARG A 26 11.88 -4.06 6.86
N GLN A 27 11.37 -4.01 5.63
CA GLN A 27 12.22 -3.84 4.44
C GLN A 27 12.91 -2.47 4.40
N LEU A 28 12.22 -1.42 4.84
CA LEU A 28 12.79 -0.08 4.94
C LEU A 28 13.90 0.01 5.99
N ARG A 29 13.74 -0.67 7.14
CA ARG A 29 14.81 -0.80 8.14
C ARG A 29 16.03 -1.52 7.57
N GLU A 30 15.82 -2.64 6.87
CA GLU A 30 16.90 -3.37 6.17
C GLU A 30 17.60 -2.49 5.13
N PHE A 31 16.82 -1.74 4.34
CA PHE A 31 17.34 -0.78 3.38
C PHE A 31 18.17 0.33 4.06
N GLY A 32 17.66 0.89 5.16
CA GLY A 32 18.32 1.92 5.95
C GLY A 32 19.68 1.46 6.48
N MET A 33 19.72 0.27 7.09
CA MET A 33 20.98 -0.34 7.55
C MET A 33 21.99 -0.51 6.40
N LYS A 34 21.54 -0.98 5.23
CA LYS A 34 22.40 -1.22 4.07
C LYS A 34 23.00 0.07 3.49
N HIS A 35 22.27 1.18 3.56
CA HIS A 35 22.66 2.44 2.91
C HIS A 35 23.06 3.55 3.89
N GLY A 36 23.12 3.25 5.20
CA GLY A 36 23.46 4.24 6.23
C GLY A 36 22.40 5.34 6.39
N VAL A 37 21.13 5.02 6.16
CA VAL A 37 20.00 5.95 6.34
C VAL A 37 19.28 5.60 7.64
N ASP A 38 19.25 6.55 8.56
CA ASP A 38 18.51 6.47 9.82
C ASP A 38 17.37 7.50 9.80
N THR A 39 16.13 7.02 9.92
CA THR A 39 14.92 7.85 9.87
C THR A 39 13.74 7.09 10.48
N ASP A 40 12.63 7.81 10.69
CA ASP A 40 11.37 7.20 11.11
C ASP A 40 10.70 6.47 9.95
N TRP A 41 11.03 5.18 9.83
CA TRP A 41 10.44 4.30 8.82
C TRP A 41 8.96 4.02 9.02
N GLU A 42 8.41 4.24 10.22
CA GLU A 42 6.99 4.05 10.48
C GLU A 42 6.18 5.20 9.89
N THR A 43 6.58 6.43 10.20
CA THR A 43 5.99 7.63 9.59
C THR A 43 6.15 7.59 8.06
N PHE A 44 7.32 7.21 7.55
CA PHE A 44 7.51 7.07 6.10
C PHE A 44 6.53 6.07 5.46
N ALA A 45 6.31 4.91 6.10
CA ALA A 45 5.40 3.90 5.56
C ALA A 45 3.95 4.39 5.55
N ASP A 46 3.53 5.14 6.57
CA ASP A 46 2.20 5.72 6.69
C ASP A 46 2.00 6.84 5.65
N ASP A 47 2.95 7.76 5.49
CA ASP A 47 2.93 8.82 4.48
C ASP A 47 2.93 8.25 3.05
N TRP A 48 3.74 7.22 2.79
CA TRP A 48 3.75 6.55 1.50
C TRP A 48 2.39 5.94 1.16
N ARG A 49 1.70 5.33 2.14
CA ARG A 49 0.37 4.75 1.94
C ARG A 49 -0.68 5.83 1.70
N HIS A 50 -0.67 6.90 2.49
CA HIS A 50 -1.71 7.94 2.43
C HIS A 50 -1.51 8.89 1.25
N ASP A 51 -0.35 9.54 1.18
CA ASP A 51 -0.10 10.59 0.20
C ASP A 51 0.37 10.01 -1.14
N GLY A 52 1.29 9.05 -1.07
CA GLY A 52 1.86 8.40 -2.24
C GLY A 52 0.83 7.56 -2.99
N TYR A 53 0.30 6.52 -2.32
CA TYR A 53 -0.60 5.56 -2.95
C TYR A 53 -2.03 6.08 -3.08
N ILE A 54 -2.71 6.44 -1.97
CA ILE A 54 -4.11 6.88 -2.02
C ILE A 54 -4.23 8.25 -2.73
N GLY A 55 -3.37 9.20 -2.39
CA GLY A 55 -3.30 10.51 -3.03
C GLY A 55 -2.99 10.41 -4.53
N GLY A 56 -1.98 9.63 -4.91
CA GLY A 56 -1.64 9.36 -6.31
C GLY A 56 -2.80 8.76 -7.12
N MET A 57 -3.47 7.73 -6.59
CA MET A 57 -4.67 7.17 -7.21
C MET A 57 -5.84 8.17 -7.27
N GLY A 58 -5.95 9.06 -6.29
CA GLY A 58 -6.93 10.15 -6.29
C GLY A 58 -6.77 11.07 -7.49
N ARG A 59 -5.54 11.47 -7.81
CA ARG A 59 -5.23 12.34 -8.95
C ARG A 59 -5.57 11.70 -10.29
N VAL A 60 -5.28 10.40 -10.45
CA VAL A 60 -5.67 9.63 -11.65
C VAL A 60 -7.19 9.58 -11.78
N ARG A 61 -7.92 9.28 -10.69
CA ARG A 61 -9.40 9.23 -10.70
C ARG A 61 -10.06 10.57 -11.05
N LYS A 62 -9.41 11.69 -10.70
CA LYS A 62 -9.87 13.05 -11.05
C LYS A 62 -9.46 13.48 -12.46
N GLY A 63 -8.66 12.70 -13.18
CA GLY A 63 -8.13 13.04 -14.49
C GLY A 63 -6.98 14.06 -14.46
N GLU A 64 -6.42 14.35 -13.29
CA GLU A 64 -5.27 15.27 -13.13
C GLU A 64 -3.95 14.60 -13.55
N LEU A 65 -3.91 13.27 -13.57
CA LEU A 65 -2.81 12.46 -14.08
C LEU A 65 -3.35 11.38 -15.02
N PRO A 66 -2.63 11.02 -16.10
CA PRO A 66 -3.00 9.87 -16.91
C PRO A 66 -2.76 8.57 -16.13
N PHE A 67 -3.37 7.48 -16.60
CA PHE A 67 -3.08 6.13 -16.10
C PHE A 67 -1.58 5.85 -16.18
N GLN A 68 -0.99 5.50 -15.05
CA GLN A 68 0.44 5.19 -14.92
C GLN A 68 0.64 3.69 -15.07
N ARG A 69 1.55 3.29 -15.95
CA ARG A 69 1.99 1.89 -16.07
C ARG A 69 3.21 1.69 -15.15
N ALA A 70 3.22 0.56 -14.45
CA ALA A 70 4.38 0.10 -13.71
C ALA A 70 5.46 -0.44 -14.66
#